data_AF-A0A7S3JCF1-F1
#
_entry.id   AF-A0A7S3JCF1-F1
#
_cell.length_a   1.000
_cell.length_b   1.000
_cell.length_c   1.000
_cell.angle_alpha   90.00
_cell.angle_beta   90.00
_cell.angle_gamma   90.00
#
_symmetry.space_group_name_H-M   'P 1'
#
loop_
_entity.id
_entity.type
_entity.pdbx_description
1 polymer ?
#
loop_
_entity_poly.entity_id
_entity_poly.type
_entity_poly.pdbx_seq_one_letter_code
_entity_poly.pdbx_strand_id
1 'polypeptide(L)'
;NNKGDALISFENIESVETAIEMLHESNIRPDCKITVSPAEFAMKGDEYRERKRQKIDAVEKKRIQAENERRFAWNEEQAASVGLKIVILKHLFNPEETKDNDRLVQEIEVDVLTEVEQSC
;
A
#
# COMPACT_ATOMS: atom_id res chain seq x y z
N ASN A 1 -30.93 16.98 -0.77
CA ASN A 1 -30.46 16.79 0.62
C ASN A 1 -29.00 17.15 0.64
N ASN A 2 -28.65 18.43 0.78
CA ASN A 2 -27.29 18.92 0.55
C ASN A 2 -26.67 19.37 1.88
N LYS A 3 -26.59 18.45 2.85
CA LYS A 3 -26.19 18.77 4.22
C LYS A 3 -24.68 18.83 4.44
N GLY A 4 -23.86 18.56 3.42
CA GLY A 4 -22.39 18.54 3.58
C GLY A 4 -21.88 17.35 4.40
N ASP A 5 -22.76 16.43 4.82
CA ASP A 5 -22.41 15.24 5.58
C ASP A 5 -21.90 14.12 4.66
N ALA A 6 -20.89 13.38 5.12
CA ALA A 6 -20.35 12.21 4.44
C ALA A 6 -20.23 11.03 5.42
N LEU A 7 -20.47 9.82 4.92
CA LEU A 7 -20.20 8.58 5.65
C LEU A 7 -18.98 7.90 5.02
N ILE A 8 -17.97 7.62 5.85
CA ILE A 8 -16.72 6.98 5.42
C ILE A 8 -16.58 5.67 6.21
N SER A 9 -16.21 4.60 5.50
CA SER A 9 -15.95 3.29 6.09
C SER A 9 -14.50 2.89 5.84
N PHE A 10 -13.87 2.31 6.87
CA PHE A 10 -12.51 1.77 6.80
C PHE A 10 -12.54 0.25 6.91
N GLU A 11 -11.52 -0.42 6.36
CA GLU A 11 -11.36 -1.88 6.53
C GLU A 11 -10.92 -2.22 7.97
N ASN A 12 -10.03 -1.41 8.54
CA ASN A 12 -9.47 -1.59 9.88
C ASN A 12 -10.12 -0.65 10.89
N ILE A 13 -10.37 -1.15 12.10
CA ILE A 13 -10.97 -0.39 13.19
C ILE A 13 -10.02 0.71 13.68
N GLU A 14 -8.72 0.43 13.77
CA GLU A 14 -7.68 1.38 14.19
C GLU A 14 -7.61 2.62 13.26
N SER A 15 -7.96 2.44 11.98
CA SER A 15 -8.03 3.55 11.02
C SER A 15 -9.13 4.56 11.35
N VAL A 16 -10.19 4.15 12.06
CA VAL A 16 -11.26 5.05 12.50
C VAL A 16 -10.74 6.02 13.57
N GLU A 17 -10.04 5.49 14.57
CA GLU A 17 -9.47 6.28 15.66
C GLU A 17 -8.45 7.30 15.12
N THR A 18 -7.52 6.83 14.29
CA THR A 18 -6.52 7.68 13.63
C THR A 18 -7.19 8.78 12.78
N ALA A 19 -8.25 8.45 12.04
CA ALA A 19 -8.96 9.41 11.22
C ALA A 19 -9.64 10.50 12.07
N ILE A 20 -10.20 10.15 13.22
CA ILE A 20 -10.78 11.12 14.15
C ILE A 20 -9.68 12.05 14.68
N GLU A 21 -8.57 11.49 15.18
CA GLU A 21 -7.47 12.30 15.74
C GLU A 21 -6.86 13.27 14.72
N MET A 22 -6.64 12.82 13.48
CA MET A 22 -5.95 13.62 12.46
C MET A 22 -6.86 14.58 11.70
N LEU A 23 -8.12 14.20 11.44
CA LEU A 23 -8.99 14.96 10.54
C LEU A 23 -10.05 15.79 11.28
N HIS A 24 -10.34 15.49 12.55
CA HIS A 24 -11.26 16.30 13.33
C HIS A 24 -10.73 17.73 13.43
N GLU A 25 -11.59 18.71 13.16
CA GLU A 25 -11.26 20.13 13.15
C GLU A 25 -10.25 20.60 12.08
N SER A 26 -9.89 19.74 11.14
CA SER A 26 -9.00 20.12 10.03
C SER A 26 -9.73 20.97 8.97
N ASN A 27 -8.96 21.81 8.27
CA ASN A 27 -9.47 22.60 7.14
C ASN A 27 -9.18 21.85 5.83
N ILE A 28 -10.22 21.35 5.16
CA ILE A 28 -10.07 20.69 3.83
C ILE A 28 -9.81 21.73 2.73
N ARG A 29 -10.41 22.91 2.87
CA ARG A 29 -10.22 24.08 2.02
C ARG A 29 -10.09 25.32 2.92
N PRO A 30 -9.58 26.45 2.43
CA PRO A 30 -9.65 27.71 3.17
C PRO A 30 -11.08 27.95 3.66
N ASP A 31 -11.22 28.24 4.95
CA ASP A 31 -12.50 28.48 5.64
C ASP A 31 -13.51 27.32 5.62
N CYS A 32 -13.08 26.08 5.35
CA CYS A 32 -13.91 24.88 5.39
C CYS A 32 -13.39 23.87 6.43
N LYS A 33 -13.73 24.14 7.69
CA LYS A 33 -13.46 23.26 8.83
C LYS A 33 -14.42 22.07 8.83
N ILE A 34 -13.89 20.87 9.05
CA ILE A 34 -14.71 19.65 9.14
C ILE A 34 -14.76 19.09 10.57
N THR A 35 -15.86 18.42 10.85
CA THR A 35 -16.06 17.67 12.11
C THR A 35 -16.14 16.20 11.75
N VAL A 36 -15.27 15.39 12.35
CA VAL A 36 -15.28 13.94 12.20
C VAL A 36 -15.74 13.32 13.51
N SER A 37 -16.70 12.40 13.45
CA SER A 37 -17.21 11.66 14.61
C SER A 37 -17.49 10.20 14.23
N PRO A 38 -17.48 9.27 15.19
CA PRO A 38 -17.95 7.91 14.96
C PRO A 38 -19.37 7.91 14.37
N ALA A 39 -19.60 7.06 13.39
CA ALA A 39 -20.91 6.95 12.76
C ALA A 39 -21.89 6.20 13.66
N GLU A 40 -23.01 6.84 14.00
CA GLU A 40 -24.12 6.21 14.70
C GLU A 40 -25.14 5.69 13.68
N PHE A 41 -25.26 4.37 13.59
CA PHE A 41 -26.22 3.74 12.68
C PHE A 41 -27.54 3.46 13.40
N ALA A 42 -28.50 4.36 13.24
CA ALA A 42 -29.89 4.05 13.57
C ALA A 42 -30.49 3.14 12.47
N MET A 43 -31.09 2.03 12.87
CA MET A 43 -31.85 1.18 11.95
C MET A 43 -32.97 2.02 11.34
N LYS A 44 -33.00 2.10 10.00
CA LYS A 44 -34.09 2.79 9.30
C LYS A 44 -35.25 1.83 9.07
N GLY A 45 -36.38 2.08 9.73
CA GLY A 45 -37.61 1.29 9.63
C GLY A 45 -37.85 0.38 10.84
N ASP A 46 -38.99 -0.30 10.85
CA ASP A 46 -39.45 -1.10 12.01
C ASP A 46 -38.81 -2.50 12.09
N GLU A 47 -38.26 -3.01 10.98
CA GLU A 47 -37.70 -4.36 10.90
C GLU A 47 -36.29 -4.41 10.31
N TYR A 48 -35.43 -5.23 10.92
CA TYR A 48 -34.07 -5.49 10.46
C TYR A 48 -34.08 -6.39 9.22
N ARG A 49 -33.50 -5.90 8.11
CA ARG A 49 -33.34 -6.68 6.87
C ARG A 49 -31.94 -7.25 6.78
N GLU A 50 -31.81 -8.55 7.07
CA GLU A 50 -30.54 -9.27 6.87
C GLU A 50 -30.11 -9.27 5.40
N ARG A 51 -28.88 -8.84 5.14
CA ARG A 51 -28.28 -8.96 3.81
C ARG A 51 -27.91 -10.42 3.57
N LYS A 52 -28.40 -11.01 2.47
CA LYS A 52 -28.03 -12.36 2.05
C LYS A 52 -26.52 -12.42 1.78
N ARG A 53 -25.79 -13.22 2.57
CA ARG A 53 -24.38 -13.51 2.31
C ARG A 53 -24.28 -14.46 1.12
N GLN A 54 -23.56 -14.06 0.07
CA GLN A 54 -23.26 -14.96 -1.02
C GLN A 54 -22.33 -16.07 -0.51
N LYS A 55 -22.61 -17.31 -0.89
CA LYS A 55 -21.69 -18.42 -0.63
C LYS A 55 -20.53 -18.29 -1.59
N ILE A 56 -19.35 -18.00 -1.04
CA ILE A 56 -18.11 -17.91 -1.80
C ILE A 56 -17.39 -19.24 -1.66
N ASP A 57 -16.82 -19.74 -2.76
CA ASP A 57 -16.01 -20.96 -2.76
C ASP A 57 -14.69 -20.74 -1.98
N ALA A 58 -14.08 -21.81 -1.48
CA ALA A 58 -12.84 -21.75 -0.71
C ALA A 58 -11.67 -21.20 -1.52
N VAL A 59 -11.61 -21.48 -2.82
CA VAL A 59 -10.58 -20.95 -3.73
C VAL A 59 -10.72 -19.44 -3.88
N GLU A 60 -11.94 -18.97 -4.16
CA GLU A 60 -12.21 -17.55 -4.33
C GLU A 60 -12.01 -16.76 -3.03
N LYS A 61 -12.34 -17.36 -1.88
CA LYS A 61 -12.05 -16.76 -0.57
C LYS A 61 -10.55 -16.54 -0.36
N LYS A 62 -9.71 -17.51 -0.73
CA LYS A 62 -8.24 -17.36 -0.66
C LYS A 62 -7.73 -16.29 -1.62
N ARG A 63 -8.30 -16.19 -2.83
CA ARG A 63 -7.95 -15.14 -3.81
C ARG A 63 -8.24 -13.75 -3.26
N ILE A 64 -9.43 -13.54 -2.69
CA ILE A 64 -9.83 -12.26 -2.07
C ILE A 64 -8.91 -11.92 -0.89
N GLN A 65 -8.58 -12.90 -0.05
CA GLN A 65 -7.67 -12.70 1.09
C GLN A 65 -6.28 -12.26 0.63
N ALA A 66 -5.70 -12.95 -0.37
CA ALA A 66 -4.40 -12.60 -0.92
C ALA A 66 -4.40 -11.21 -1.59
N GLU A 67 -5.50 -10.84 -2.26
CA GLU A 67 -5.66 -9.51 -2.84
C GLU A 67 -5.73 -8.42 -1.75
N ASN A 68 -6.45 -8.68 -0.66
CA ASN A 68 -6.52 -7.78 0.49
C ASN A 68 -5.14 -7.61 1.15
N GLU A 69 -4.42 -8.70 1.42
CA GLU A 69 -3.06 -8.65 1.97
C GLU A 69 -2.11 -7.86 1.07
N ARG A 70 -2.21 -8.04 -0.26
CA ARG A 70 -1.45 -7.25 -1.23
C ARG A 70 -1.76 -5.75 -1.15
N ARG A 71 -3.01 -5.35 -0.91
CA ARG A 71 -3.39 -3.92 -0.77
C ARG A 71 -2.80 -3.27 0.48
N PHE A 72 -2.51 -4.06 1.52
CA PHE A 72 -1.93 -3.58 2.78
C PHE A 72 -0.40 -3.74 2.86
N ALA A 73 0.22 -4.41 1.88
CA ALA A 73 1.66 -4.59 1.83
C ALA A 73 2.36 -3.23 1.63
N TRP A 74 3.18 -2.84 2.60
CA TRP A 74 3.92 -1.57 2.57
C TRP A 74 5.13 -1.61 1.62
N ASN A 75 5.63 -2.79 1.27
CA ASN A 75 6.73 -2.97 0.31
C ASN A 75 6.34 -3.96 -0.79
N GLU A 76 6.80 -3.66 -2.01
CA GLU A 76 6.59 -4.49 -3.21
C GLU A 76 7.21 -5.90 -3.07
N GLU A 77 8.20 -6.06 -2.19
CA GLU A 77 8.82 -7.34 -1.85
C GLU A 77 7.86 -8.33 -1.17
N GLN A 78 6.91 -7.84 -0.37
CA GLN A 78 5.87 -8.68 0.26
C GLN A 78 4.75 -9.02 -0.73
N ALA A 79 4.59 -8.23 -1.79
CA ALA A 79 3.62 -8.46 -2.84
C ALA A 79 4.22 -9.33 -3.95
N ALA A 80 4.62 -10.58 -3.61
CA ALA A 80 5.10 -11.64 -4.50
C ALA A 80 5.26 -11.19 -5.97
N SER A 81 6.37 -10.50 -6.27
CA SER A 81 6.59 -9.93 -7.59
C SER A 81 6.85 -11.07 -8.58
N VAL A 82 5.83 -11.55 -9.27
CA VAL A 82 5.95 -12.53 -10.37
C VAL A 82 6.54 -11.86 -11.63
N GLY A 83 7.46 -10.91 -11.46
CA GLY A 83 7.99 -10.03 -12.53
C GLY A 83 9.50 -9.81 -12.42
N LEU A 84 10.05 -9.15 -13.44
CA LEU A 84 11.48 -8.81 -13.52
C LEU A 84 11.82 -7.72 -12.48
N LYS A 85 12.75 -8.00 -11.57
CA LYS A 85 13.38 -6.98 -10.71
C LYS A 85 14.38 -6.18 -11.55
N ILE A 86 14.16 -4.87 -11.69
CA ILE A 86 15.06 -3.98 -12.44
C ILE A 86 15.91 -3.19 -11.45
N VAL A 87 17.22 -3.38 -11.50
CA VAL A 87 18.19 -2.66 -10.66
C VAL A 87 18.90 -1.60 -11.52
N ILE A 88 18.93 -0.34 -11.07
CA ILE A 88 19.62 0.75 -11.75
C ILE A 88 20.84 1.16 -10.92
N LEU A 89 22.03 0.80 -11.39
CA LEU A 89 23.30 1.20 -10.80
C LEU A 89 23.77 2.52 -11.41
N LYS A 90 24.17 3.48 -10.57
CA LYS A 90 24.70 4.80 -11.01
C LYS A 90 26.09 5.03 -10.44
N HIS A 91 26.94 5.68 -11.21
CA HIS A 91 28.32 6.03 -10.82
C HIS A 91 29.18 4.82 -10.42
N LEU A 92 29.01 3.70 -11.12
CA LEU A 92 29.70 2.44 -10.81
C LEU A 92 31.22 2.53 -11.05
N PHE A 93 31.66 3.34 -12.01
CA PHE A 93 33.08 3.61 -12.28
C PHE A 93 33.24 4.95 -13.02
N ASN A 94 34.47 5.46 -13.05
CA ASN A 94 34.85 6.60 -13.88
C ASN A 94 35.56 6.12 -15.16
N PRO A 95 35.21 6.62 -16.37
CA PRO A 95 35.87 6.19 -17.62
C PRO A 95 37.39 6.38 -17.69
N GLU A 96 38.00 7.17 -16.81
CA GLU A 96 39.46 7.30 -16.74
C GLU A 96 40.11 6.10 -16.02
N GLU A 97 39.42 5.46 -15.08
CA GLU A 97 39.94 4.33 -14.29
C GLU A 97 40.10 3.05 -15.12
N THR A 98 39.31 2.92 -16.19
CA THR A 98 39.42 1.78 -17.13
C THR A 98 40.66 1.84 -18.01
N LYS A 99 41.33 2.99 -18.11
CA LYS A 99 42.59 3.12 -18.86
C LYS A 99 43.79 2.64 -18.06
N ASP A 100 43.70 2.73 -16.73
CA ASP A 100 44.79 2.38 -15.81
C ASP A 100 44.73 0.91 -15.38
N ASN A 101 43.55 0.27 -15.46
CA ASN A 101 43.36 -1.12 -15.08
C ASN A 101 42.43 -1.87 -16.05
N ASP A 102 43.02 -2.74 -16.89
CA ASP A 102 42.29 -3.61 -17.82
C ASP A 102 41.38 -4.64 -17.09
N ARG A 103 41.61 -4.87 -15.79
CA ARG A 103 40.83 -5.82 -14.98
C ARG A 103 39.62 -5.22 -14.28
N LEU A 104 39.50 -3.89 -14.26
CA LEU A 104 38.44 -3.18 -13.53
C LEU A 104 37.04 -3.64 -13.94
N VAL A 105 36.83 -3.91 -15.23
CA VAL A 105 35.53 -4.38 -15.75
C VAL A 105 35.18 -5.77 -15.20
N GLN A 106 36.15 -6.67 -15.09
CA GLN A 106 35.94 -8.02 -14.56
C GLN A 106 35.65 -8.00 -13.06
N GLU A 107 36.32 -7.12 -12.33
CA GLU A 107 36.10 -6.93 -10.89
C GLU A 107 34.69 -6.40 -10.63
N ILE A 108 34.27 -5.37 -11.37
CA ILE A 108 32.91 -4.80 -11.27
C ILE A 108 31.84 -5.84 -11.61
N GLU A 109 32.06 -6.68 -12.63
CA GLU A 109 31.11 -7.73 -13.00
C GLU A 109 30.88 -8.72 -11.85
N VAL A 110 31.97 -9.18 -11.20
CA VAL A 110 31.91 -10.09 -10.05
C VAL A 110 31.23 -9.43 -8.84
N ASP A 111 31.57 -8.16 -8.56
CA ASP A 111 30.99 -7.43 -7.43
C ASP A 111 29.48 -7.22 -7.60
N VAL A 112 29.03 -6.82 -8.79
CA VAL A 112 27.61 -6.64 -9.10
C VAL A 112 26.84 -7.95 -8.98
N LEU A 113 27.39 -9.05 -9.49
CA LEU A 113 26.79 -10.38 -9.35
C LEU A 113 26.64 -10.77 -7.88
N THR A 114 27.70 -10.58 -7.10
CA THR A 114 27.73 -10.94 -5.67
C THR A 114 26.71 -10.13 -4.86
N GLU A 115 26.62 -8.82 -5.09
CA GLU A 115 25.67 -7.94 -4.41
C GLU A 115 24.21 -8.30 -4.75
N VAL A 116 23.93 -8.59 -6.03
CA VAL A 116 22.57 -8.99 -6.47
C VAL A 116 22.16 -10.34 -5.85
N GLU A 117 23.07 -11.30 -5.74
CA GLU A 117 22.80 -12.58 -5.09
C GLU A 117 22.60 -12.46 -3.57
N GLN A 118 23.34 -11.57 -2.90
CA GLN A 118 23.25 -11.37 -1.46
C GLN A 118 22.05 -10.52 -1.03
N SER A 119 21.61 -9.60 -1.89
CA SER A 119 20.47 -8.72 -1.61
C SER A 119 19.12 -9.30 -2.05
N CYS A 120 19.11 -10.51 -2.63
CA CYS A 120 17.90 -11.29 -2.96
C CYS A 120 17.65 -12.40 -1.94
#